data_AF-A0A915AJC2-F1
#
_entry.id   AF-A0A915AJC2-F1
#
_cell.length_a   1.000
_cell.length_b   1.000
_cell.length_c   1.000
_cell.angle_alpha   90.00
_cell.angle_beta   90.00
_cell.angle_gamma   90.00
#
_symmetry.space_group_name_H-M   'P 1'
#
loop_
_entity.id
_entity.type
_entity.pdbx_description
1 polymer ?
#
loop_
_entity_poly.entity_id
_entity_poly.type
_entity_poly.pdbx_seq_one_letter_code
_entity_poly.pdbx_strand_id
1 'polypeptide(L)'
;AMQQQYINWRQLVRFGVVLEDLDTFAEINEDHNITPDWDIYMQGNVTWVGRSSIEVSMELWQDVNGQRSDYLNARFVMVGRDPSATRSLPLAPLKTTSEEEEKIIERGEVARKLRKMNEARSLLKFPPNEAERSLLHDMFVKTLDPKNLSFRHRVLPPNHEWIDESKLKNAIICFPSQRSVYNKVFGGYIMRIAFELAWANAAMYSKERADIVAVDDINFKNPVEIGDILLLPRKVSS
;
A
#
# COMPACT_ATOMS: atom_id res chain seq x y z
N ALA A 1 -6.26 28.78 -1.40
CA ALA A 1 -7.44 27.89 -1.56
C ALA A 1 -7.03 26.51 -2.08
N MET A 2 -6.32 26.40 -3.22
CA MET A 2 -5.97 25.10 -3.82
C MET A 2 -4.92 24.29 -3.04
N GLN A 3 -3.96 24.93 -2.36
CA GLN A 3 -2.96 24.21 -1.55
C GLN A 3 -3.52 23.52 -0.30
N GLN A 4 -4.64 23.99 0.25
CA GLN A 4 -5.18 23.46 1.50
C GLN A 4 -5.66 22.01 1.39
N GLN A 5 -6.04 21.55 0.18
CA GLN A 5 -6.47 20.16 -0.01
C GLN A 5 -5.31 19.16 0.11
N TYR A 6 -4.07 19.62 -0.06
CA TYR A 6 -2.84 18.80 -0.02
C TYR A 6 -2.17 18.80 1.34
N ILE A 7 -2.58 19.64 2.28
CA ILE A 7 -1.90 19.81 3.57
C ILE A 7 -2.71 19.14 4.69
N ASN A 8 -2.03 18.46 5.61
CA ASN A 8 -2.62 17.82 6.78
C ASN A 8 -2.61 18.76 8.02
N TRP A 9 -3.16 18.31 9.15
CA TRP A 9 -3.20 19.11 10.38
C TRP A 9 -1.83 19.42 11.00
N ARG A 10 -0.75 18.75 10.56
CA ARG A 10 0.63 19.03 10.95
C ARG A 10 1.34 20.01 10.00
N GLN A 11 0.64 20.60 9.05
CA GLN A 11 1.22 21.45 7.99
C GLN A 11 2.19 20.69 7.05
N LEU A 12 2.01 19.37 6.92
CA LEU A 12 2.77 18.52 5.99
C LEU A 12 1.89 18.07 4.82
N VAL A 13 2.50 17.61 3.74
CA VAL A 13 1.75 17.06 2.61
C VAL A 13 0.98 15.79 3.02
N ARG A 14 -0.26 15.66 2.55
CA ARG A 14 -1.12 14.50 2.80
C ARG A 14 -0.64 13.31 1.98
N PHE A 15 -0.07 12.32 2.65
CA PHE A 15 0.38 11.09 2.02
C PHE A 15 -0.71 10.40 1.19
N GLY A 16 -1.97 10.41 1.65
CA GLY A 16 -3.08 9.83 0.89
C GLY A 16 -3.28 10.48 -0.49
N VAL A 17 -2.96 11.77 -0.66
CA VAL A 17 -3.05 12.45 -1.96
C VAL A 17 -1.87 12.08 -2.85
N VAL A 18 -0.66 11.98 -2.28
CA VAL A 18 0.51 11.43 -2.98
C VAL A 18 0.22 10.02 -3.47
N LEU A 19 -0.38 9.17 -2.63
CA LEU A 19 -0.78 7.80 -2.99
C LEU A 19 -1.82 7.76 -4.12
N GLU A 20 -2.78 8.70 -4.11
CA GLU A 20 -3.76 8.84 -5.20
C GLU A 20 -3.08 9.17 -6.53
N ASP A 21 -2.12 10.09 -6.52
CA ASP A 21 -1.42 10.52 -7.73
C ASP A 21 -0.44 9.46 -8.27
N LEU A 22 0.14 8.62 -7.40
CA LEU A 22 1.09 7.57 -7.80
C LEU A 22 0.41 6.25 -8.23
N ASP A 23 -0.83 6.00 -7.82
CA ASP A 23 -1.60 4.79 -8.11
C ASP A 23 -0.89 3.45 -7.72
N THR A 24 -0.21 3.38 -6.56
CA THR A 24 0.70 2.23 -6.26
C THR A 24 1.04 1.98 -4.77
N PHE A 25 1.62 0.79 -4.50
CA PHE A 25 2.43 0.47 -3.32
C PHE A 25 3.65 1.39 -3.18
N ALA A 26 4.03 1.65 -1.94
CA ALA A 26 4.98 2.69 -1.55
C ALA A 26 5.82 2.23 -0.34
N GLU A 27 7.12 2.02 -0.56
CA GLU A 27 8.13 1.96 0.51
C GLU A 27 8.49 3.39 0.89
N ILE A 28 8.20 3.76 2.13
CA ILE A 28 8.49 5.09 2.67
C ILE A 28 9.85 5.01 3.37
N ASN A 29 10.73 5.95 3.05
CA ASN A 29 12.01 6.07 3.76
C ASN A 29 11.81 6.64 5.17
N GLU A 30 12.81 6.46 6.04
CA GLU A 30 12.73 6.88 7.46
C GLU A 30 12.36 8.36 7.63
N ASP A 31 12.84 9.24 6.73
CA ASP A 31 12.42 10.64 6.62
C ASP A 31 11.20 10.78 5.69
N HIS A 32 10.01 10.68 6.28
CA HIS A 32 8.72 10.61 5.57
C HIS A 32 7.97 11.95 5.50
N ASN A 33 8.53 13.02 6.07
CA ASN A 33 7.84 14.31 6.18
C ASN A 33 8.08 15.18 4.95
N ILE A 34 7.14 15.12 4.00
CA ILE A 34 7.11 16.02 2.85
C ILE A 34 6.55 17.38 3.28
N THR A 35 7.34 18.43 3.09
CA THR A 35 6.97 19.80 3.47
C THR A 35 6.35 20.53 2.28
N PRO A 36 5.33 21.40 2.48
CA PRO A 36 4.60 22.02 1.38
C PRO A 36 5.37 23.17 0.70
N ASP A 37 6.45 23.64 1.30
CA ASP A 37 7.23 24.79 0.82
C ASP A 37 8.22 24.43 -0.31
N TRP A 38 8.45 23.14 -0.54
CA TRP A 38 9.45 22.64 -1.49
C TRP A 38 8.79 21.81 -2.59
N ASP A 39 9.37 21.90 -3.79
CA ASP A 39 8.92 21.11 -4.94
C ASP A 39 9.17 19.62 -4.71
N ILE A 40 8.20 18.80 -5.09
CA ILE A 40 8.31 17.34 -5.09
C ILE A 40 8.75 16.91 -6.48
N TYR A 41 9.91 16.27 -6.56
CA TYR A 41 10.44 15.66 -7.78
C TYR A 41 10.02 14.19 -7.84
N MET A 42 9.62 13.76 -9.03
CA MET A 42 9.22 12.38 -9.30
C MET A 42 9.97 11.88 -10.54
N GLN A 43 10.63 10.73 -10.43
CA GLN A 43 11.26 10.06 -11.57
C GLN A 43 10.81 8.61 -11.64
N GLY A 44 10.19 8.25 -12.76
CA GLY A 44 9.79 6.89 -13.09
C GLY A 44 10.72 6.27 -14.13
N ASN A 45 11.20 5.05 -13.87
CA ASN A 45 11.99 4.26 -14.81
C ASN A 45 11.32 2.91 -15.04
N VAL A 46 11.24 2.47 -16.30
CA VAL A 46 10.79 1.11 -16.64
C VAL A 46 11.89 0.13 -16.23
N THR A 47 11.63 -0.69 -15.23
CA THR A 47 12.61 -1.65 -14.68
C THR A 47 12.48 -3.04 -15.28
N TRP A 48 11.31 -3.39 -15.80
CA TRP A 48 11.08 -4.70 -16.40
C TRP A 48 9.90 -4.69 -17.38
N VAL A 49 10.02 -5.46 -18.46
CA VAL A 49 8.93 -5.71 -19.41
C VAL A 49 8.71 -7.21 -19.56
N GLY A 50 7.48 -7.66 -19.31
CA GLY A 50 7.00 -9.02 -19.53
C GLY A 50 6.36 -9.20 -20.91
N ARG A 51 5.54 -10.24 -21.06
CA ARG A 51 4.78 -10.45 -22.31
C ARG A 51 3.82 -9.30 -22.58
N SER A 52 3.04 -8.92 -21.58
CA SER A 52 2.01 -7.88 -21.69
C SER A 52 1.97 -6.95 -20.49
N SER A 53 3.02 -6.98 -19.65
CA SER A 53 3.10 -6.18 -18.44
C SER A 53 4.40 -5.38 -18.40
N ILE A 54 4.35 -4.21 -17.76
CA ILE A 54 5.49 -3.32 -17.54
C ILE A 54 5.57 -3.05 -16.05
N GLU A 55 6.75 -3.24 -15.46
CA GLU A 55 7.05 -2.77 -14.12
C GLU A 55 7.78 -1.42 -14.22
N VAL A 56 7.29 -0.45 -13.48
CA VAL A 56 7.87 0.90 -13.38
C VAL A 56 8.23 1.15 -11.93
N SER A 57 9.50 1.50 -11.69
CA SER A 57 9.98 1.97 -10.39
C SER A 57 9.97 3.49 -10.40
N MET A 58 9.45 4.08 -9.33
CA MET A 58 9.29 5.51 -9.19
C MET A 58 9.95 5.97 -7.89
N GLU A 59 10.78 7.00 -7.99
CA GLU A 59 11.45 7.65 -6.86
C GLU A 59 10.86 9.05 -6.67
N LEU A 60 10.57 9.39 -5.42
CA LEU A 60 10.04 10.69 -5.02
C LEU A 60 11.00 11.33 -4.00
N TRP A 61 11.43 12.57 -4.28
CA TRP A 61 12.34 13.33 -3.42
C TRP A 61 11.99 14.83 -3.43
N GLN A 62 12.50 15.57 -2.45
CA GLN A 62 12.52 17.03 -2.42
C GLN A 62 13.98 17.46 -2.33
N ASP A 63 14.28 18.63 -2.89
CA ASP A 63 15.56 19.30 -2.68
C ASP A 63 15.36 20.35 -1.58
N VAL A 64 15.74 20.03 -0.35
CA VAL A 64 15.58 20.91 0.82
C VAL A 64 16.92 21.58 1.09
N ASN A 65 17.01 22.88 0.82
CA ASN A 65 18.24 23.68 0.97
C ASN A 65 19.46 23.16 0.19
N GLY A 66 19.27 22.59 -1.01
CA GLY A 66 20.36 22.03 -1.82
C GLY A 66 20.76 20.61 -1.43
N GLN A 67 19.99 19.97 -0.54
CA GLN A 67 20.17 18.59 -0.12
C GLN A 67 18.97 17.74 -0.58
N ARG A 68 19.24 16.69 -1.35
CA ARG A 68 18.24 15.69 -1.74
C ARG A 68 17.77 14.90 -0.51
N SER A 69 16.47 14.90 -0.28
CA SER A 69 15.77 14.08 0.71
C SER A 69 14.83 13.13 -0.02
N ASP A 70 15.14 11.84 -0.03
CA ASP A 70 14.33 10.80 -0.66
C ASP A 70 13.18 10.37 0.27
N TYR A 71 11.94 10.52 -0.19
CA TYR A 71 10.75 10.22 0.61
C TYR A 71 10.17 8.84 0.34
N LEU A 72 10.14 8.46 -0.93
CA LEU A 72 9.34 7.32 -1.35
C LEU A 72 9.97 6.59 -2.54
N ASN A 73 10.03 5.27 -2.44
CA ASN A 73 10.23 4.38 -3.58
C ASN A 73 8.96 3.57 -3.82
N ALA A 74 8.43 3.65 -5.03
CA ALA A 74 7.17 3.03 -5.39
C ALA A 74 7.35 2.15 -6.64
N ARG A 75 6.61 1.05 -6.72
CA ARG A 75 6.69 0.13 -7.87
C ARG A 75 5.29 -0.30 -8.28
N PHE A 76 4.96 -0.08 -9.55
CA PHE A 76 3.68 -0.52 -10.10
C PHE A 76 3.86 -1.38 -11.35
N VAL A 77 2.92 -2.30 -11.52
CA VAL A 77 2.85 -3.19 -12.68
C VAL A 77 1.64 -2.82 -13.51
N MET A 78 1.90 -2.30 -14.71
CA MET A 78 0.87 -2.01 -15.70
C MET A 78 0.69 -3.19 -16.64
N VAL A 79 -0.51 -3.33 -17.21
CA VAL A 79 -0.80 -4.31 -18.25
C VAL A 79 -1.17 -3.57 -19.54
N GLY A 80 -0.41 -3.81 -20.61
CA GLY A 80 -0.75 -3.32 -21.93
C GLY A 80 -2.07 -3.92 -22.40
N ARG A 81 -3.03 -3.06 -22.72
CA ARG A 81 -4.36 -3.45 -23.22
C ARG A 81 -4.61 -2.89 -24.60
N ASP A 82 -5.45 -3.58 -25.38
CA ASP A 82 -5.93 -3.06 -26.65
C ASP A 82 -6.82 -1.82 -26.45
N PRO A 83 -7.11 -1.02 -27.50
CA PRO A 83 -7.94 0.17 -27.35
C PRO A 83 -9.33 -0.09 -26.75
N SER A 84 -9.86 -1.32 -26.91
CA SER A 84 -11.13 -1.73 -26.31
C SER A 84 -11.02 -2.18 -24.84
N ALA A 85 -9.81 -2.22 -24.28
CA ALA A 85 -9.45 -2.68 -22.94
C ALA A 85 -9.76 -4.16 -22.64
N THR A 86 -10.13 -4.97 -23.64
CA THR A 86 -10.58 -6.35 -23.46
C THR A 86 -9.46 -7.38 -23.50
N ARG A 87 -8.41 -7.15 -24.29
CA ARG A 87 -7.31 -8.09 -24.50
C ARG A 87 -5.97 -7.49 -24.10
N SER A 88 -5.07 -8.34 -23.63
CA SER A 88 -3.70 -7.92 -23.39
C SER A 88 -2.92 -7.81 -24.70
N LEU A 89 -2.07 -6.77 -24.80
CA LEU A 89 -1.20 -6.56 -25.95
C LEU A 89 0.24 -7.01 -25.63
N PRO A 90 0.93 -7.65 -26.59
CA PRO A 90 2.34 -7.93 -26.44
C PRO A 90 3.15 -6.65 -26.42
N LEU A 91 4.19 -6.60 -25.59
CA LEU A 91 5.04 -5.42 -25.41
C LEU A 91 6.45 -5.68 -25.92
N ALA A 92 7.11 -4.62 -26.38
CA ALA A 92 8.49 -4.69 -26.84
C ALA A 92 9.43 -4.92 -25.64
N PRO A 93 10.41 -5.82 -25.74
CA PRO A 93 11.35 -6.07 -24.65
C PRO A 93 12.20 -4.82 -24.38
N LEU A 94 12.52 -4.62 -23.11
CA LEU A 94 13.40 -3.54 -22.67
C LEU A 94 14.83 -3.79 -23.17
N LYS A 95 15.44 -2.77 -23.77
CA LYS A 95 16.84 -2.79 -24.21
C LYS A 95 17.59 -1.72 -23.46
N THR A 96 18.73 -2.07 -22.88
CA THR A 96 19.63 -1.10 -22.24
C THR A 96 20.56 -0.48 -23.27
N THR A 97 20.85 0.79 -23.06
CA THR A 97 21.80 1.56 -23.87
C THR A 97 22.91 2.18 -23.03
N SER A 98 22.73 2.26 -21.71
CA SER A 98 23.72 2.79 -20.76
C SER A 98 23.93 1.89 -19.54
N GLU A 99 25.08 2.06 -18.87
CA GLU A 99 25.40 1.35 -17.62
C GLU A 99 24.45 1.72 -16.47
N GLU A 100 23.92 2.95 -16.47
CA GLU A 100 22.93 3.40 -15.48
C GLU A 100 21.61 2.65 -15.63
N GLU A 101 21.14 2.46 -16.86
CA GLU A 101 19.93 1.67 -17.16
C GLU A 101 20.12 0.20 -16.77
N GLU A 102 21.31 -0.38 -17.00
CA GLU A 102 21.61 -1.75 -16.60
C GLU A 102 21.48 -1.94 -15.07
N LYS A 103 22.01 -1.00 -14.28
CA LYS A 103 21.89 -1.03 -12.82
C LYS A 103 20.43 -0.92 -12.35
N ILE A 104 19.63 -0.08 -13.01
CA ILE A 104 18.20 0.08 -12.69
C ILE A 104 17.45 -1.22 -12.94
N ILE A 105 17.71 -1.89 -14.06
CA ILE A 105 17.07 -3.17 -14.41
C ILE A 105 17.52 -4.28 -13.46
N GLU A 106 18.81 -4.36 -13.12
CA GLU A 106 19.33 -5.35 -12.18
C GLU A 106 18.63 -5.25 -10.81
N ARG A 107 18.47 -4.03 -10.28
CA ARG A 107 17.70 -3.79 -9.05
C ARG A 107 16.25 -4.27 -9.18
N GLY A 108 15.60 -4.01 -10.31
CA GLY A 108 14.26 -4.50 -10.61
C GLY A 108 14.17 -6.02 -10.62
N GLU A 109 15.14 -6.71 -11.23
CA GLU A 109 15.19 -8.17 -11.24
C GLU A 109 15.37 -8.77 -9.85
N VAL A 110 16.22 -8.17 -9.02
CA VAL A 110 16.44 -8.59 -7.63
C VAL A 110 15.14 -8.45 -6.83
N ALA A 111 14.49 -7.29 -6.91
CA ALA A 111 13.21 -7.04 -6.23
C ALA A 111 12.14 -8.04 -6.69
N ARG A 112 12.04 -8.32 -7.99
CA ARG A 112 11.11 -9.31 -8.54
C ARG A 112 11.38 -10.73 -8.03
N LYS A 113 12.65 -11.13 -7.96
CA LYS A 113 13.06 -12.44 -7.40
C LYS A 113 12.65 -12.54 -5.93
N LEU A 114 12.89 -11.47 -5.16
CA LEU A 114 12.50 -11.41 -3.75
C LEU A 114 10.98 -11.52 -3.58
N ARG A 115 10.18 -10.78 -4.37
CA ARG A 115 8.70 -10.90 -4.36
C ARG A 115 8.24 -12.33 -4.64
N LYS A 116 8.81 -12.98 -5.66
CA LYS A 116 8.49 -14.38 -5.98
C LYS A 116 8.85 -15.34 -4.85
N MET A 117 9.96 -15.09 -4.15
CA MET A 117 10.35 -15.87 -2.96
C MET A 117 9.40 -15.64 -1.79
N ASN A 118 8.99 -14.40 -1.54
CA ASN A 118 8.01 -14.06 -0.49
C ASN A 118 6.64 -14.69 -0.79
N GLU A 119 6.17 -14.63 -2.03
CA GLU A 119 4.96 -15.32 -2.48
C GLU A 119 5.06 -16.86 -2.34
N ALA A 120 6.26 -17.41 -2.49
CA ALA A 120 6.51 -18.83 -2.30
C ALA A 120 6.54 -19.23 -0.81
N ARG A 121 6.80 -18.28 0.11
CA ARG A 121 6.72 -18.47 1.56
C ARG A 121 5.36 -18.08 2.15
N SER A 122 4.40 -17.69 1.32
CA SER A 122 3.07 -17.28 1.78
C SER A 122 2.38 -18.39 2.59
N LEU A 123 1.84 -18.01 3.75
CA LEU A 123 1.02 -18.89 4.59
C LEU A 123 -0.24 -19.41 3.88
N LEU A 124 -0.63 -18.78 2.76
CA LEU A 124 -1.72 -19.27 1.90
C LEU A 124 -1.33 -20.54 1.12
N LYS A 125 -0.02 -20.82 0.98
CA LYS A 125 0.51 -21.98 0.24
C LYS A 125 1.15 -23.01 1.16
N PHE A 126 1.80 -22.58 2.24
CA PHE A 126 2.52 -23.45 3.16
C PHE A 126 2.07 -23.21 4.61
N PRO A 127 2.02 -24.25 5.46
CA PRO A 127 1.67 -24.08 6.86
C PRO A 127 2.75 -23.31 7.63
N PRO A 128 2.41 -22.72 8.80
CA PRO A 128 3.38 -22.04 9.64
C PRO A 128 4.51 -22.95 10.10
N ASN A 129 5.71 -22.38 10.23
CA ASN A 129 6.90 -23.07 10.72
C ASN A 129 6.82 -23.35 12.25
N GLU A 130 7.82 -24.01 12.82
CA GLU A 130 7.82 -24.35 14.26
C GLU A 130 7.89 -23.13 15.19
N ALA A 131 8.68 -22.12 14.83
CA ALA A 131 8.77 -20.88 15.60
C ALA A 131 7.43 -20.12 15.60
N GLU A 132 6.78 -20.02 14.43
CA GLU A 132 5.46 -19.39 14.28
C GLU A 132 4.38 -20.15 15.05
N ARG A 133 4.37 -21.50 14.99
CA ARG A 133 3.45 -22.33 15.78
C ARG A 133 3.66 -22.12 17.29
N SER A 134 4.90 -22.04 17.73
CA SER A 134 5.23 -21.78 19.14
C SER A 134 4.74 -20.40 19.59
N LEU A 135 4.92 -19.37 18.74
CA LEU A 135 4.41 -18.02 18.99
C LEU A 135 2.89 -18.00 19.10
N LEU A 136 2.18 -18.63 18.16
CA LEU A 136 0.71 -18.74 18.19
C LEU A 136 0.23 -19.47 19.44
N HIS A 137 0.94 -20.52 19.85
CA HIS A 137 0.63 -21.25 21.07
C HIS A 137 0.81 -20.36 22.32
N ASP A 138 1.92 -19.63 22.41
CA ASP A 138 2.18 -18.69 23.52
C ASP A 138 1.11 -17.59 23.60
N MET A 139 0.75 -16.99 22.46
CA MET A 139 -0.36 -16.02 22.38
C MET A 139 -1.68 -16.63 22.85
N PHE A 140 -1.98 -17.86 22.44
CA PHE A 140 -3.19 -18.55 22.84
C PHE A 140 -3.22 -18.81 24.36
N VAL A 141 -2.13 -19.35 24.93
CA VAL A 141 -2.03 -19.64 26.37
C VAL A 141 -2.18 -18.38 27.22
N LYS A 142 -1.60 -17.26 26.78
CA LYS A 142 -1.76 -15.96 27.44
C LYS A 142 -3.20 -15.47 27.54
N THR A 143 -4.10 -15.97 26.68
CA THR A 143 -5.54 -15.61 26.70
C THR A 143 -6.41 -16.55 27.54
N LEU A 144 -5.86 -17.63 28.11
CA LEU A 144 -6.62 -18.55 28.95
C LEU A 144 -6.80 -17.99 30.36
N ASP A 145 -7.98 -18.17 30.95
CA ASP A 145 -8.21 -17.87 32.36
C ASP A 145 -7.53 -18.95 33.23
N PRO A 146 -6.55 -18.60 34.09
CA PRO A 146 -5.88 -19.56 34.96
C PRO A 146 -6.83 -20.27 35.92
N LYS A 147 -7.99 -19.67 36.23
CA LYS A 147 -8.99 -20.24 37.15
C LYS A 147 -9.93 -21.21 36.45
N ASN A 148 -10.10 -21.09 35.13
CA ASN A 148 -10.99 -21.92 34.34
C ASN A 148 -10.39 -22.14 32.95
N LEU A 149 -9.64 -23.23 32.80
CA LEU A 149 -8.96 -23.63 31.56
C LEU A 149 -9.99 -24.10 30.51
N SER A 150 -10.73 -23.14 29.97
CA SER A 150 -11.77 -23.35 28.97
C SER A 150 -11.41 -22.64 27.68
N PHE A 151 -11.59 -23.33 26.55
CA PHE A 151 -11.43 -22.74 25.22
C PHE A 151 -12.43 -21.61 24.92
N ARG A 152 -13.57 -21.60 25.62
CA ARG A 152 -14.66 -20.63 25.38
C ARG A 152 -14.52 -19.35 26.18
N HIS A 153 -13.91 -19.43 27.37
CA HIS A 153 -13.73 -18.28 28.23
C HIS A 153 -12.28 -17.81 28.14
N ARG A 154 -12.06 -16.76 27.34
CA ARG A 154 -10.75 -16.14 27.17
C ARG A 154 -10.73 -14.78 27.83
N VAL A 155 -9.63 -14.48 28.49
CA VAL A 155 -9.35 -13.19 29.11
C VAL A 155 -8.28 -12.47 28.31
N LEU A 156 -8.45 -11.17 28.12
CA LEU A 156 -7.42 -10.34 27.49
C LEU A 156 -6.33 -10.03 28.52
N PRO A 157 -5.05 -10.16 28.17
CA PRO A 157 -3.98 -9.60 28.96
C PRO A 157 -4.12 -8.06 29.08
N PRO A 158 -3.50 -7.42 30.09
CA PRO A 158 -3.50 -5.96 30.21
C PRO A 158 -2.97 -5.28 28.93
N ASN A 159 -3.54 -4.14 28.56
CA ASN A 159 -3.18 -3.38 27.34
C ASN A 159 -3.42 -4.12 26.01
N HIS A 160 -4.35 -5.09 25.98
CA HIS A 160 -4.78 -5.76 24.76
C HIS A 160 -6.27 -5.48 24.51
N GLU A 161 -6.64 -5.35 23.25
CA GLU A 161 -8.03 -5.29 22.79
C GLU A 161 -8.28 -6.41 21.77
N TRP A 162 -9.50 -6.94 21.72
CA TRP A 162 -9.84 -7.92 20.69
C TRP A 162 -9.86 -7.25 19.32
N ILE A 163 -9.29 -7.91 18.31
CA ILE A 163 -9.31 -7.42 16.92
C ILE A 163 -10.73 -7.11 16.44
N ASP A 164 -11.73 -7.85 16.92
CA ASP A 164 -13.13 -7.64 16.57
C ASP A 164 -13.69 -6.29 17.02
N GLU A 165 -13.18 -5.75 18.14
CA GLU A 165 -13.57 -4.42 18.66
C GLU A 165 -12.93 -3.28 17.83
N SER A 166 -11.82 -3.56 17.13
CA SER A 166 -11.15 -2.59 16.24
C SER A 166 -11.79 -2.48 14.84
N LYS A 167 -12.92 -3.15 14.60
CA LYS A 167 -13.54 -3.21 13.27
C LYS A 167 -14.38 -1.98 12.98
N LEU A 168 -14.03 -1.28 11.89
CA LEU A 168 -14.84 -0.19 11.35
C LEU A 168 -15.30 -0.52 9.92
N LYS A 169 -16.47 -0.01 9.53
CA LYS A 169 -17.04 -0.20 8.20
C LYS A 169 -17.47 1.14 7.64
N ASN A 170 -17.04 1.42 6.41
CA ASN A 170 -17.52 2.57 5.65
C ASN A 170 -18.15 2.10 4.34
N ALA A 171 -19.11 2.88 3.85
CA ALA A 171 -19.69 2.74 2.52
C ALA A 171 -19.48 4.04 1.76
N ILE A 172 -19.00 3.95 0.51
CA ILE A 172 -18.85 5.11 -0.37
C ILE A 172 -19.57 4.86 -1.69
N ILE A 173 -20.19 5.90 -2.23
CA ILE A 173 -20.79 5.88 -3.56
C ILE A 173 -19.75 6.41 -4.55
N CYS A 174 -19.56 5.69 -5.66
CA CYS A 174 -18.62 6.04 -6.71
C CYS A 174 -19.23 7.06 -7.67
N PHE A 175 -18.74 8.30 -7.65
CA PHE A 175 -19.26 9.40 -8.47
C PHE A 175 -18.42 9.64 -9.74
N PRO A 176 -19.02 10.22 -10.80
CA PRO A 176 -18.29 10.55 -12.04
C PRO A 176 -17.05 11.42 -11.85
N SER A 177 -16.98 12.24 -10.80
CA SER A 177 -15.82 13.07 -10.47
C SER A 177 -14.57 12.26 -10.09
N GLN A 178 -14.72 10.96 -9.80
CA GLN A 178 -13.66 10.05 -9.37
C GLN A 178 -13.24 9.09 -10.50
N ARG A 179 -13.65 9.36 -11.73
CA ARG A 179 -13.40 8.46 -12.87
C ARG A 179 -12.00 8.65 -13.47
N SER A 180 -11.42 7.55 -13.93
CA SER A 180 -10.28 7.53 -14.83
C SER A 180 -10.69 7.84 -16.28
N VAL A 181 -9.69 7.97 -17.17
CA VAL A 181 -9.86 8.17 -18.61
C VAL A 181 -10.69 7.05 -19.26
N TYR A 182 -10.69 5.85 -18.67
CA TYR A 182 -11.45 4.69 -19.14
C TYR A 182 -12.88 4.61 -18.58
N ASN A 183 -13.38 5.69 -17.97
CA ASN A 183 -14.73 5.80 -17.40
C ASN A 183 -15.03 4.75 -16.31
N LYS A 184 -13.99 4.30 -15.60
CA LYS A 184 -14.07 3.48 -14.37
C LYS A 184 -13.60 4.31 -13.20
N VAL A 185 -13.93 3.94 -11.96
CA VAL A 185 -13.37 4.62 -10.78
C VAL A 185 -11.84 4.52 -10.81
N PHE A 186 -11.18 5.62 -10.51
CA PHE A 186 -9.72 5.70 -10.48
C PHE A 186 -9.16 4.92 -9.27
N GLY A 187 -8.14 4.10 -9.51
CA GLY A 187 -7.50 3.27 -8.48
C GLY A 187 -6.93 4.11 -7.35
N GLY A 188 -6.21 5.19 -7.69
CA GLY A 188 -5.64 6.14 -6.75
C GLY A 188 -6.65 6.71 -5.77
N TYR A 189 -7.86 7.03 -6.25
CA TYR A 189 -8.94 7.51 -5.39
C TYR A 189 -9.33 6.45 -4.35
N ILE A 190 -9.50 5.19 -4.77
CA ILE A 190 -9.84 4.08 -3.87
C ILE A 190 -8.72 3.87 -2.85
N MET A 191 -7.46 3.97 -3.27
CA MET A 191 -6.29 3.81 -2.40
C MET A 191 -6.20 4.90 -1.35
N ARG A 192 -6.41 6.17 -1.73
CA ARG A 192 -6.47 7.27 -0.75
C ARG A 192 -7.52 6.99 0.30
N ILE A 193 -8.74 6.65 -0.11
CA ILE A 193 -9.83 6.41 0.85
C ILE A 193 -9.49 5.22 1.75
N ALA A 194 -9.02 4.10 1.19
CA ALA A 194 -8.62 2.94 1.98
C ALA A 194 -7.52 3.29 2.99
N PHE A 195 -6.51 4.04 2.56
CA PHE A 195 -5.41 4.52 3.39
C PHE A 195 -5.88 5.45 4.52
N GLU A 196 -6.67 6.49 4.21
CA GLU A 196 -7.16 7.44 5.21
C GLU A 196 -8.07 6.77 6.24
N LEU A 197 -8.89 5.81 5.80
CA LEU A 197 -9.71 5.01 6.69
C LEU A 197 -8.84 4.12 7.60
N ALA A 198 -7.82 3.44 7.05
CA ALA A 198 -6.89 2.62 7.82
C ALA A 198 -6.13 3.46 8.86
N TRP A 199 -5.64 4.63 8.48
CA TRP A 199 -5.00 5.59 9.37
C TRP A 199 -5.93 6.01 10.52
N ALA A 200 -7.19 6.35 10.19
CA ALA A 200 -8.19 6.68 11.20
C ALA A 200 -8.47 5.51 12.16
N ASN A 201 -8.49 4.28 11.65
CA ASN A 201 -8.68 3.09 12.50
C ASN A 201 -7.51 2.87 13.46
N ALA A 202 -6.28 3.01 12.96
CA ALA A 202 -5.08 2.90 13.78
C ALA A 202 -5.06 3.98 14.88
N ALA A 203 -5.39 5.23 14.53
CA ALA A 203 -5.46 6.32 15.48
C ALA A 203 -6.57 6.13 16.55
N MET A 204 -7.72 5.59 16.16
CA MET A 204 -8.79 5.26 17.11
C MET A 204 -8.38 4.14 18.06
N TYR A 205 -7.69 3.12 17.56
CA TYR A 205 -7.19 1.99 18.35
C TYR A 205 -6.08 2.40 19.32
N SER A 206 -5.06 3.12 18.84
CA SER A 206 -3.93 3.57 19.66
C SER A 206 -4.30 4.71 20.61
N LYS A 207 -5.44 5.38 20.39
CA LYS A 207 -5.86 6.61 21.09
C LYS A 207 -4.86 7.75 20.92
N GLU A 208 -4.01 7.66 19.89
CA GLU A 208 -2.95 8.61 19.54
C GLU A 208 -2.91 8.84 18.03
N ARG A 209 -2.02 9.73 17.56
CA ARG A 209 -1.82 9.93 16.12
C ARG A 209 -0.88 8.84 15.59
N ALA A 210 -1.31 8.11 14.56
CA ALA A 210 -0.46 7.13 13.90
C ALA A 210 0.50 7.82 12.93
N ASP A 211 1.74 7.34 12.87
CA ASP A 211 2.69 7.66 11.80
C ASP A 211 2.69 6.55 10.76
N ILE A 212 3.08 6.89 9.53
CA ILE A 212 3.03 5.97 8.39
C ILE A 212 4.44 5.44 8.20
N VAL A 213 4.58 4.12 8.23
CA VAL A 213 5.89 3.47 8.03
C VAL A 213 5.98 2.86 6.63
N ALA A 214 4.94 2.14 6.22
CA ALA A 214 4.85 1.53 4.90
C ALA A 214 3.38 1.28 4.55
N VAL A 215 3.10 1.10 3.27
CA VAL A 215 1.81 0.60 2.76
C VAL A 215 2.10 -0.69 2.03
N ASP A 216 1.44 -1.80 2.37
CA ASP A 216 1.61 -3.12 1.72
C ASP A 216 0.99 -3.21 0.30
N ASP A 217 1.29 -4.30 -0.42
CA ASP A 217 0.85 -4.54 -1.80
C ASP A 217 -0.67 -4.38 -1.99
N ILE A 218 -1.07 -3.46 -2.87
CA ILE A 218 -2.47 -3.21 -3.22
C ILE A 218 -2.81 -3.90 -4.53
N ASN A 219 -3.85 -4.75 -4.52
CA ASN A 219 -4.26 -5.54 -5.66
C ASN A 219 -5.70 -5.27 -6.09
N PHE A 220 -5.89 -4.74 -7.29
CA PHE A 220 -7.20 -4.53 -7.90
C PHE A 220 -7.64 -5.75 -8.70
N LYS A 221 -8.56 -6.53 -8.14
CA LYS A 221 -9.05 -7.77 -8.77
C LYS A 221 -10.05 -7.52 -9.91
N ASN A 222 -10.91 -6.51 -9.75
CA ASN A 222 -11.96 -6.16 -10.71
C ASN A 222 -12.03 -4.64 -10.87
N PRO A 223 -12.42 -4.14 -12.06
CA PRO A 223 -12.75 -2.73 -12.24
C PRO A 223 -13.99 -2.36 -11.42
N VAL A 224 -14.06 -1.09 -11.01
CA VAL A 224 -15.21 -0.53 -10.26
C VAL A 224 -15.93 0.47 -11.15
N GLU A 225 -17.25 0.33 -11.25
CA GLU A 225 -18.09 1.17 -12.09
C GLU A 225 -18.52 2.46 -11.37
N ILE A 226 -18.85 3.47 -12.17
CA ILE A 226 -19.48 4.68 -11.65
C ILE A 226 -20.93 4.34 -11.23
N GLY A 227 -21.31 4.75 -10.03
CA GLY A 227 -22.57 4.40 -9.38
C GLY A 227 -22.48 3.22 -8.43
N ASP A 228 -21.37 2.47 -8.42
CA ASP A 228 -21.17 1.38 -7.46
C ASP A 228 -21.09 1.90 -6.02
N ILE A 229 -21.48 1.03 -5.08
CA ILE A 229 -21.31 1.25 -3.65
C ILE A 229 -20.15 0.37 -3.17
N LEU A 230 -19.04 1.00 -2.77
CA LEU A 230 -17.91 0.29 -2.19
C LEU A 230 -18.05 0.20 -0.68
N LEU A 231 -18.00 -1.02 -0.16
CA LEU A 231 -17.90 -1.31 1.27
C LEU A 231 -16.44 -1.52 1.64
N LEU A 232 -15.94 -0.71 2.56
CA LEU A 232 -14.54 -0.69 2.99
C LEU A 232 -14.45 -1.04 4.48
N PRO A 233 -14.46 -2.34 4.84
CA PRO A 233 -14.20 -2.79 6.19
C PRO A 233 -12.70 -2.69 6.50
N ARG A 234 -12.37 -2.29 7.72
CA ARG A 234 -11.00 -2.23 8.24
C ARG A 234 -10.93 -2.73 9.68
N LYS A 235 -9.77 -3.25 10.05
CA LYS A 235 -9.47 -3.77 11.38
C LYS A 235 -7.98 -3.60 11.65
N VAL A 236 -7.57 -3.48 12.91
CA VAL A 236 -6.17 -3.59 13.30
C VAL A 236 -5.79 -5.06 13.36
N SER A 237 -4.60 -5.41 12.90
CA SER A 237 -4.04 -6.77 12.99
C SER A 237 -2.75 -6.76 13.79
N SER A 238 -2.50 -7.85 14.50
CA SER A 238 -1.27 -8.14 15.26
C SER A 238 -0.19 -8.76 14.40
#